data_AF-A0A1F9GU18-F1
#
_entry.id   AF-A0A1F9GU18-F1
#
_cell.length_a   1.000
_cell.length_b   1.000
_cell.length_c   1.000
_cell.angle_alpha   90.00
_cell.angle_beta   90.00
_cell.angle_gamma   90.00
#
_symmetry.space_group_name_H-M   'P 1'
#
loop_
_entity.id
_entity.type
_entity.pdbx_description
1 polymer ?
#
loop_
_entity_poly.entity_id
_entity_poly.type
_entity_poly.pdbx_seq_one_letter_code
_entity_poly.pdbx_strand_id
1 'polypeptide(L)'
;MRLITVMIILNIALLAMPATLFAGDEDIKIEVTSMVNFARSTGIEVCGTAVHKNGVAPLLVTIKHTESYYTTLTAPNGVWCQLIRRWTFSGEVDVTAAPLLEPNKIGAKLKFNNEVVK
;
A
#
# COMPACT_ATOMS: atom_id res chain seq x y z
N MET A 1 3.88 -12.71 -58.20
CA MET A 1 3.36 -11.99 -57.02
C MET A 1 3.15 -12.98 -55.85
N ARG A 2 4.22 -13.56 -55.30
CA ARG A 2 4.16 -14.56 -54.21
C ARG A 2 5.30 -14.41 -53.18
N LEU A 3 5.91 -13.23 -53.10
CA LEU A 3 7.07 -12.95 -52.23
C LEU A 3 6.83 -11.83 -51.20
N ILE A 4 5.69 -11.13 -51.27
CA ILE A 4 5.37 -10.01 -50.37
C ILE A 4 4.61 -10.52 -49.12
N THR A 5 3.97 -11.67 -49.20
CA THR A 5 3.13 -12.20 -48.10
C THR A 5 3.94 -12.79 -46.94
N VAL A 6 5.20 -13.19 -47.15
CA VAL A 6 6.03 -13.84 -46.12
C VAL A 6 6.71 -12.84 -45.19
N MET A 7 6.92 -11.58 -45.63
CA MET A 7 7.56 -10.55 -44.79
C MET A 7 6.60 -9.85 -43.82
N ILE A 8 5.28 -10.01 -43.96
CA ILE A 8 4.30 -9.42 -43.05
C ILE A 8 4.07 -10.31 -41.82
N ILE A 9 4.26 -11.62 -41.94
CA ILE A 9 4.05 -12.58 -40.85
C ILE A 9 5.21 -12.53 -39.82
N LEU A 10 6.41 -12.10 -40.25
CA LEU A 10 7.60 -12.07 -39.38
C LEU A 10 7.65 -10.86 -38.42
N ASN A 11 6.82 -9.84 -38.63
CA ASN A 11 6.80 -8.61 -37.81
C ASN A 11 5.73 -8.57 -36.71
N ILE A 12 4.87 -9.60 -36.61
CA ILE A 12 3.78 -9.63 -35.60
C ILE A 12 4.16 -10.51 -34.39
N ALA A 13 5.26 -11.25 -34.45
CA ALA A 13 5.69 -12.15 -33.38
C ALA A 13 6.54 -11.48 -32.28
N LEU A 14 6.92 -10.20 -32.41
CA LEU A 14 7.87 -9.54 -31.50
C LEU A 14 7.22 -8.65 -30.41
N LEU A 15 5.89 -8.67 -30.27
CA LEU A 15 5.16 -7.77 -29.36
C LEU A 15 4.46 -8.45 -28.17
N ALA A 16 4.71 -9.74 -27.95
CA ALA A 16 4.19 -10.47 -26.79
C ALA A 16 5.33 -10.79 -25.81
N MET A 17 6.06 -9.78 -25.34
CA MET A 17 6.72 -9.92 -24.05
C MET A 17 5.62 -9.77 -22.99
N PRO A 18 5.27 -10.82 -22.22
CA PRO A 18 4.46 -10.61 -21.04
C PRO A 18 5.27 -9.70 -20.11
N ALA A 19 4.77 -8.49 -19.92
CA ALA A 19 5.22 -7.61 -18.86
C ALA A 19 4.94 -8.31 -17.53
N THR A 20 5.92 -9.04 -17.01
CA THR A 20 5.95 -9.45 -15.61
C THR A 20 6.25 -8.20 -14.79
N LEU A 21 5.22 -7.39 -14.59
CA LEU A 21 5.21 -6.30 -13.63
C LEU A 21 4.74 -6.86 -12.29
N PHE A 22 5.45 -6.44 -11.23
CA PHE A 22 5.21 -6.69 -9.80
C PHE A 22 5.72 -8.01 -9.23
N ALA A 23 7.03 -8.08 -9.01
CA ALA A 23 7.55 -8.68 -7.78
C ALA A 23 7.19 -7.73 -6.62
N GLY A 24 5.93 -7.78 -6.17
CA GLY A 24 5.66 -7.42 -4.78
C GLY A 24 6.38 -8.44 -3.91
N ASP A 25 6.99 -7.98 -2.82
CA ASP A 25 7.67 -8.86 -1.85
C ASP A 25 6.71 -10.00 -1.48
N GLU A 26 6.88 -11.19 -2.08
CA GLU A 26 5.88 -12.28 -2.04
C GLU A 26 5.61 -12.74 -0.60
N ASP A 27 6.44 -12.30 0.34
CA ASP A 27 6.41 -12.65 1.74
C ASP A 27 5.43 -11.84 2.59
N ILE A 28 4.85 -10.75 2.07
CA ILE A 28 3.87 -9.95 2.81
C ILE A 28 2.49 -10.05 2.18
N LYS A 29 1.53 -10.61 2.92
CA LYS A 29 0.11 -10.52 2.57
C LYS A 29 -0.45 -9.23 3.15
N ILE A 30 -0.93 -8.34 2.28
CA ILE A 30 -1.62 -7.11 2.67
C ILE A 30 -3.06 -7.11 2.16
N GLU A 31 -3.98 -6.64 2.99
CA GLU A 31 -5.40 -6.57 2.68
C GLU A 31 -6.03 -5.36 3.35
N VAL A 32 -6.75 -4.54 2.58
CA VAL A 32 -7.59 -3.45 3.12
C VAL A 32 -8.92 -4.06 3.50
N THR A 33 -9.30 -3.93 4.76
CA THR A 33 -10.53 -4.54 5.31
C THR A 33 -11.63 -3.52 5.53
N SER A 34 -11.29 -2.23 5.66
CA SER A 34 -12.27 -1.17 5.87
C SER A 34 -11.77 0.18 5.34
N MET A 35 -12.70 0.95 4.77
CA MET A 35 -12.52 2.35 4.40
C MET A 35 -13.75 3.15 4.80
N VAL A 36 -13.59 4.10 5.72
CA VAL A 36 -14.69 4.87 6.29
C VAL A 36 -14.42 6.37 6.14
N ASN A 37 -15.42 7.13 5.70
CA ASN A 37 -15.33 8.59 5.65
C ASN A 37 -15.44 9.20 7.04
N PHE A 38 -14.57 10.15 7.36
CA PHE A 38 -14.57 10.92 8.60
C PHE A 38 -14.62 12.43 8.35
N ALA A 39 -14.96 13.19 9.40
CA ALA A 39 -14.88 14.66 9.41
C ALA A 39 -15.55 15.35 8.21
N ARG A 40 -16.86 15.13 8.01
CA ARG A 40 -17.62 15.68 6.85
C ARG A 40 -16.98 15.35 5.50
N SER A 41 -16.42 14.15 5.37
CA SER A 41 -15.73 13.67 4.17
C SER A 41 -14.41 14.38 3.85
N THR A 42 -13.78 15.04 4.82
CA THR A 42 -12.43 15.63 4.64
C THR A 42 -11.30 14.66 4.99
N GLY A 43 -11.62 13.54 5.64
CA GLY A 43 -10.68 12.45 5.91
C GLY A 43 -11.29 11.08 5.62
N ILE A 44 -10.43 10.09 5.40
CA ILE A 44 -10.78 8.68 5.27
C ILE A 44 -9.95 7.91 6.30
N GLU A 45 -10.59 7.07 7.09
CA GLU A 45 -9.90 6.04 7.86
C GLU A 45 -9.78 4.80 6.98
N VAL A 46 -8.55 4.35 6.78
CA VAL A 46 -8.24 3.11 6.05
C VAL A 46 -7.66 2.13 7.07
N CYS A 47 -8.26 0.95 7.16
CA CYS A 47 -7.79 -0.12 8.02
C CYS A 47 -7.57 -1.40 7.21
N GLY A 48 -6.67 -2.23 7.69
CA GLY A 48 -6.35 -3.49 7.04
C GLY A 48 -5.50 -4.40 7.90
N THR A 49 -5.02 -5.46 7.25
CA THR A 49 -4.03 -6.38 7.81
C THR A 49 -2.80 -6.41 6.92
N ALA A 50 -1.62 -6.50 7.53
CA ALA A 50 -0.39 -6.82 6.83
C ALA A 50 0.38 -7.84 7.66
N VAL A 51 0.67 -9.01 7.07
CA VAL A 51 1.34 -10.12 7.76
C VAL A 51 2.46 -10.65 6.90
N HIS A 52 3.65 -10.73 7.47
CA HIS A 52 4.81 -11.37 6.86
C HIS A 52 4.74 -12.89 7.10
N LYS A 53 4.98 -13.72 6.08
CA LYS A 53 4.94 -15.19 6.17
C LYS A 53 5.82 -15.74 7.31
N ASN A 54 6.99 -15.13 7.49
CA ASN A 54 7.98 -15.50 8.52
C ASN A 54 7.74 -14.84 9.91
N GLY A 55 6.62 -14.14 10.12
CA GLY A 55 6.32 -13.50 11.42
C GLY A 55 7.12 -12.24 11.72
N VAL A 56 7.75 -11.62 10.72
CA VAL A 56 8.47 -10.34 10.88
C VAL A 56 7.47 -9.23 11.21
N ALA A 57 7.70 -8.54 12.32
CA ALA A 57 6.87 -7.43 12.79
C ALA A 57 7.72 -6.41 13.59
N PRO A 58 7.31 -5.14 13.68
CA PRO A 58 6.20 -4.54 12.93
C PRO A 58 6.57 -4.29 11.46
N LEU A 59 5.56 -4.37 10.59
CA LEU A 59 5.63 -3.92 9.21
C LEU A 59 5.27 -2.44 9.09
N LEU A 60 5.99 -1.72 8.22
CA LEU A 60 5.68 -0.37 7.80
C LEU A 60 4.69 -0.45 6.64
N VAL A 61 3.49 0.09 6.84
CA VAL A 61 2.44 0.18 5.83
C VAL A 61 2.44 1.59 5.26
N THR A 62 2.44 1.69 3.93
CA THR A 62 2.34 2.96 3.21
C THR A 62 1.06 2.99 2.41
N ILE A 63 0.28 4.04 2.60
CA ILE A 63 -0.97 4.30 1.89
C ILE A 63 -0.72 5.51 0.99
N LYS A 64 -0.94 5.33 -0.30
CA LYS A 64 -0.94 6.41 -1.28
C LYS A 64 -2.38 6.76 -1.61
N HIS A 65 -2.68 8.05 -1.52
CA HIS A 65 -3.93 8.62 -2.01
C HIS A 65 -3.58 9.88 -2.81
N THR A 66 -3.86 9.85 -4.10
CA THR A 66 -3.38 10.84 -5.09
C THR A 66 -1.85 11.03 -5.04
N GLU A 67 -1.35 12.26 -4.90
CA GLU A 67 0.07 12.57 -4.71
C GLU A 67 0.56 12.44 -3.25
N SER A 68 -0.32 12.15 -2.29
CA SER A 68 0.03 12.08 -0.87
C SER A 68 0.35 10.66 -0.42
N TYR A 69 1.35 10.54 0.47
CA TYR A 69 1.76 9.29 1.10
C TYR A 69 1.62 9.39 2.61
N TYR A 70 1.06 8.35 3.21
CA TYR A 70 0.85 8.22 4.64
C TYR A 70 1.46 6.91 5.09
N THR A 71 2.20 6.91 6.19
CA THR A 71 2.84 5.71 6.71
C THR A 71 2.37 5.41 8.13
N THR A 72 2.20 4.12 8.42
CA THR A 72 1.85 3.63 9.75
C THR A 72 2.55 2.31 10.02
N LEU A 73 2.54 1.88 11.28
CA LEU A 73 3.07 0.57 11.68
C LEU A 73 1.91 -0.39 11.96
N THR A 74 2.12 -1.66 11.65
CA THR A 74 1.24 -2.73 12.13
C THR A 74 1.35 -2.89 13.65
N ALA A 75 0.22 -3.14 14.29
CA ALA A 75 0.15 -3.62 15.65
C ALA A 75 0.67 -5.07 15.76
N PRO A 76 0.92 -5.60 16.97
CA PRO A 76 1.43 -6.97 17.15
C PRO A 76 0.56 -8.07 16.55
N ASN A 77 -0.74 -7.81 16.32
CA ASN A 77 -1.67 -8.72 15.66
C ASN A 77 -1.74 -8.54 14.13
N GLY A 78 -0.84 -7.74 13.53
CA GLY A 78 -0.80 -7.47 12.09
C GLY A 78 -1.84 -6.46 11.59
N VAL A 79 -2.68 -5.92 12.47
CA VAL A 79 -3.69 -4.92 12.12
C VAL A 79 -3.06 -3.53 12.01
N TRP A 80 -3.51 -2.74 11.05
CA TRP A 80 -3.15 -1.33 10.93
C TRP A 80 -4.39 -0.51 10.61
N CYS A 81 -4.37 0.74 11.06
CA CYS A 81 -5.35 1.76 10.71
C CYS A 81 -4.62 3.10 10.56
N GLN A 82 -5.05 3.91 9.60
CA GLN A 82 -4.50 5.24 9.38
C GLN A 82 -5.62 6.18 8.93
N LEU A 83 -5.70 7.32 9.60
CA LEU A 83 -6.50 8.45 9.12
C LEU A 83 -5.68 9.22 8.08
N ILE A 84 -6.22 9.32 6.88
CA ILE A 84 -5.62 10.08 5.76
C ILE A 84 -6.54 11.23 5.37
N ARG A 85 -5.95 12.31 4.85
CA ARG A 85 -6.74 13.41 4.29
C ARG A 85 -7.36 12.97 2.96
N ARG A 86 -8.63 13.28 2.77
CA ARG A 86 -9.32 13.02 1.50
C ARG A 86 -9.07 14.18 0.55
N TRP A 87 -8.31 13.94 -0.50
CA TRP A 87 -8.05 14.95 -1.54
C TRP A 87 -9.09 14.87 -2.66
N THR A 88 -9.61 13.67 -2.93
CA THR A 88 -10.57 13.42 -4.00
C THR A 88 -11.76 12.59 -3.53
N PHE A 89 -12.84 12.60 -4.32
CA PHE A 89 -14.02 11.81 -4.02
C PHE A 89 -13.91 10.33 -4.42
N SER A 90 -12.89 9.91 -5.19
CA SER A 90 -12.79 8.53 -5.68
C SER A 90 -12.61 7.51 -4.55
N GLY A 91 -11.97 7.90 -3.45
CA GLY A 91 -11.69 6.98 -2.33
C GLY A 91 -10.72 5.85 -2.70
N GLU A 92 -10.09 5.91 -3.88
CA GLU A 92 -9.06 4.96 -4.30
C GLU A 92 -7.79 5.19 -3.49
N VAL A 93 -7.23 4.11 -2.97
CA VAL A 93 -5.97 4.11 -2.23
C VAL A 93 -5.12 2.93 -2.70
N ASP A 94 -3.83 3.17 -2.88
CA ASP A 94 -2.85 2.10 -3.08
C ASP A 94 -2.15 1.84 -1.76
N VAL A 95 -2.05 0.58 -1.37
CA VAL A 95 -1.42 0.20 -0.10
C VAL A 95 -0.28 -0.76 -0.35
N THR A 96 0.88 -0.46 0.24
CA THR A 96 2.06 -1.32 0.25
C THR A 96 2.52 -1.55 1.68
N ALA A 97 3.24 -2.65 1.91
CA ALA A 97 3.88 -2.92 3.19
C ALA A 97 5.30 -3.43 2.98
N ALA A 98 6.18 -3.10 3.93
CA ALA A 98 7.57 -3.54 3.94
C ALA A 98 8.02 -3.87 5.37
N PRO A 99 9.01 -4.76 5.55
CA PRO A 99 9.64 -4.94 6.85
C PRO A 99 10.28 -3.64 7.31
N LEU A 100 10.14 -3.34 8.60
CA LEU A 100 10.84 -2.22 9.19
C LEU A 100 12.33 -2.57 9.35
N LEU A 101 13.23 -1.73 8.82
CA LEU A 101 14.67 -2.02 8.79
C LEU A 101 15.33 -2.05 10.18
N GLU A 102 14.75 -1.38 11.18
CA GLU A 102 15.28 -1.34 12.57
C GLU A 102 14.16 -1.36 13.63
N PRO A 103 13.45 -2.48 13.80
CA PRO A 103 12.28 -2.55 14.68
C PRO A 103 12.62 -2.29 16.16
N ASN A 104 13.85 -2.63 16.57
CA ASN A 104 14.30 -2.54 17.96
C ASN A 104 14.65 -1.11 18.44
N LYS A 105 14.61 -0.11 17.56
CA LYS A 105 14.87 1.30 17.94
C LYS A 105 13.60 2.15 18.04
N ILE A 106 12.43 1.59 17.70
CA ILE A 106 11.16 2.31 17.80
C ILE A 106 10.56 2.09 19.18
N GLY A 107 10.78 3.05 20.08
CA GLY A 107 10.28 3.00 21.45
C GLY A 107 10.20 4.39 22.07
N ALA A 108 9.29 5.23 21.58
CA ALA A 108 8.93 6.47 22.28
C ALA A 108 7.63 6.24 23.06
N LYS A 109 7.71 6.25 24.40
CA LYS A 109 6.51 6.33 25.25
C LYS A 109 6.04 7.79 25.24
N LEU A 110 5.06 8.11 24.40
CA LEU A 110 4.37 9.39 24.47
C LEU A 110 3.39 9.35 25.66
N LYS A 111 3.66 10.16 26.68
CA LYS A 111 2.66 10.49 27.70
C LYS A 111 1.84 11.65 27.16
N PHE A 112 0.57 11.41 26.84
CA PHE A 112 -0.38 12.50 26.60
C PHE A 112 -0.71 13.12 27.96
N ASN A 113 -0.24 14.33 28.20
CA ASN A 113 -0.78 15.15 29.27
C ASN A 113 -2.15 15.63 28.79
N ASN A 114 -3.21 15.30 29.53
CA ASN A 114 -4.60 15.68 29.23
C ASN A 114 -4.85 17.20 29.39
N GLU A 115 -4.07 18.04 28.72
CA GLU A 115 -4.44 19.44 28.55
C GLU A 115 -5.51 19.51 27.46
N VAL A 116 -6.76 19.63 27.92
CA VAL A 116 -7.90 19.99 27.07
C VAL A 116 -7.57 21.31 26.39
N VAL A 117 -7.20 21.26 25.11
CA VAL A 117 -7.12 22.45 24.27
C VAL A 117 -8.55 22.96 24.12
N LYS A 118 -8.87 24.03 24.84
CA LYS A 118 -10.13 24.77 24.75
C LYS A 118 -10.21 25.55 23.46
#